data_AF-R6TZW6-F1
#
_entry.id   AF-R6TZW6-F1
#
_cell.length_a   1.000
_cell.length_b   1.000
_cell.length_c   1.000
_cell.angle_alpha   90.00
_cell.angle_beta   90.00
_cell.angle_gamma   90.00
#
_symmetry.space_group_name_H-M   'P 1'
#
loop_
_entity.id
_entity.type
_entity.pdbx_description
1 polymer ?
#
loop_
_entity_poly.entity_id
_entity_poly.type
_entity_poly.pdbx_seq_one_letter_code
_entity_poly.pdbx_strand_id
1 'polypeptide(L)'
;MTKGFGYTGHEVSLYLESRGIYCEFADPDTVVMMFSPMNRESDFAAVGDALCSLKRREAILSRPPVPEAAEAVMTPHEAIMAVSEKTPVRLSVGKILAEVSVTCPPAVPVLICGERIGEQSVKCFEYYGIEAVRTVKE
;
A
#
# COMPACT_ATOMS: atom_id res chain seq x y z
N MET A 1 9.73 -7.33 6.68
CA MET A 1 11.18 -7.38 7.03
C MET A 1 11.60 -5.98 7.51
N THR A 2 12.69 -5.86 8.28
CA THR A 2 13.22 -4.52 8.63
C THR A 2 13.96 -3.91 7.43
N LYS A 3 13.88 -2.59 7.25
CA LYS A 3 14.52 -1.90 6.12
C LYS A 3 15.95 -1.51 6.51
N GLY A 4 16.86 -2.48 6.39
CA GLY A 4 18.23 -2.37 6.93
C GLY A 4 19.11 -1.27 6.31
N PHE A 5 18.72 -0.72 5.16
CA PHE A 5 19.44 0.39 4.51
C PHE A 5 18.91 1.77 4.93
N GLY A 6 17.76 1.81 5.62
CA GLY A 6 17.19 3.03 6.19
C GLY A 6 16.40 3.90 5.22
N TYR A 7 15.77 3.29 4.21
CA TYR A 7 14.91 3.96 3.24
C TYR A 7 13.59 3.20 3.09
N THR A 8 12.50 3.92 2.91
CA THR A 8 11.21 3.40 2.43
C THR A 8 11.25 3.15 0.92
N GLY A 9 10.33 2.33 0.40
CA GLY A 9 10.20 2.14 -1.04
C GLY A 9 9.91 3.47 -1.77
N HIS A 10 9.02 4.30 -1.22
CA HIS A 10 8.76 5.65 -1.74
C HIS A 10 10.02 6.52 -1.85
N GLU A 11 10.89 6.55 -0.83
CA GLU A 11 12.13 7.32 -0.88
C GLU A 11 13.10 6.81 -1.94
N VAL A 12 13.22 5.48 -2.07
CA VAL A 12 14.07 4.87 -3.11
C VAL A 12 13.51 5.20 -4.49
N SER A 13 12.20 5.14 -4.68
CA SER A 13 11.53 5.49 -5.94
C SER A 13 11.81 6.93 -6.34
N LEU A 14 11.59 7.90 -5.43
CA LEU A 14 11.89 9.32 -5.69
C LEU A 14 13.38 9.56 -5.99
N TYR A 15 14.27 8.84 -5.32
CA TYR A 15 15.70 8.91 -5.59
C TYR A 15 16.05 8.40 -6.99
N LEU A 16 15.48 7.27 -7.42
CA LEU A 16 15.69 6.73 -8.76
C LEU A 16 15.06 7.64 -9.82
N GLU A 17 13.88 8.19 -9.56
CA GLU A 17 13.18 9.12 -10.45
C GLU A 17 14.02 10.38 -10.71
N SER A 18 14.68 10.91 -9.68
CA SER A 18 15.60 12.06 -9.82
C SER A 18 16.79 11.80 -10.77
N ARG A 19 17.02 10.54 -11.12
CA ARG A 19 18.06 10.08 -12.06
C ARG A 19 17.48 9.58 -13.39
N GLY A 20 16.18 9.80 -13.64
CA GLY A 20 15.47 9.35 -14.83
C GLY A 20 15.14 7.84 -14.84
N ILE A 21 15.19 7.18 -13.68
CA ILE A 21 14.87 5.75 -13.53
C ILE A 21 13.51 5.63 -12.84
N TYR A 22 12.53 5.08 -13.53
CA TYR A 22 11.16 4.96 -13.04
C TYR A 22 10.87 3.54 -12.55
N CYS A 23 10.39 3.43 -11.32
CA CYS A 23 9.87 2.18 -10.77
C CYS A 23 8.45 1.93 -11.27
N GLU A 24 8.06 0.66 -11.39
CA GLU A 24 6.68 0.28 -11.70
C GLU A 24 5.77 0.52 -10.50
N PHE A 25 6.21 0.11 -9.31
CA PHE A 25 5.51 0.34 -8.05
C PHE A 25 6.47 0.70 -6.93
N ALA A 26 5.98 1.49 -5.97
CA ALA A 26 6.67 1.78 -4.72
C ALA A 26 5.64 1.84 -3.58
N ASP A 27 5.87 1.05 -2.54
CA ASP A 27 5.08 1.11 -1.31
C ASP A 27 5.99 1.50 -0.12
N PRO A 28 5.50 1.55 1.12
CA PRO A 28 6.35 1.90 2.26
C PRO A 28 7.57 0.97 2.42
N ASP A 29 7.50 -0.29 1.97
CA ASP A 29 8.51 -1.34 2.17
C ASP A 29 9.44 -1.57 0.98
N THR A 30 8.93 -1.47 -0.24
CA THR A 30 9.54 -2.05 -1.43
C THR A 30 9.37 -1.17 -2.66
N VAL A 31 10.29 -1.35 -3.61
CA VAL A 31 10.14 -0.88 -4.98
C VAL A 31 10.11 -2.10 -5.91
N VAL A 32 9.28 -2.03 -6.94
CA VAL A 32 9.17 -3.03 -7.99
C VAL A 32 9.61 -2.40 -9.30
N MET A 33 10.45 -3.09 -10.06
CA MET A 33 10.86 -2.69 -11.40
C MET A 33 10.39 -3.74 -12.40
N MET A 34 9.87 -3.29 -13.53
CA MET A 34 9.43 -4.15 -14.62
C MET A 34 10.43 -4.08 -15.78
N PHE A 35 11.44 -4.93 -15.74
CA PHE A 35 12.38 -5.07 -16.85
C PHE A 35 11.74 -5.86 -17.99
N SER A 36 12.10 -5.51 -19.22
CA SER A 36 11.58 -6.12 -20.45
C SER A 36 12.71 -6.33 -21.47
N PRO A 37 12.50 -7.13 -22.53
CA PRO A 37 13.47 -7.27 -23.63
C PRO A 37 13.78 -5.96 -24.37
N MET A 38 12.98 -4.90 -24.18
CA MET A 38 13.22 -3.59 -24.77
C MET A 38 14.25 -2.76 -23.99
N ASN A 39 14.64 -3.21 -22.79
CA ASN A 39 15.68 -2.56 -22.00
C ASN A 39 17.06 -2.87 -22.59
N ARG A 40 17.91 -1.86 -22.61
CA ARG A 40 19.31 -1.97 -23.01
C ARG A 40 20.15 -2.39 -21.82
N GLU A 41 21.32 -2.99 -22.05
CA GLU A 41 22.29 -3.30 -20.99
C GLU A 41 22.64 -2.07 -20.13
N SER A 42 22.69 -0.88 -20.76
CA SER A 42 22.92 0.39 -20.08
C SER A 42 21.85 0.72 -19.03
N ASP A 43 20.60 0.29 -19.23
CA ASP A 43 19.50 0.57 -18.31
C ASP A 43 19.71 -0.21 -17.00
N PHE A 44 20.13 -1.48 -17.10
CA PHE A 44 20.45 -2.31 -15.94
C PHE A 44 21.67 -1.76 -15.17
N ALA A 45 22.71 -1.32 -15.90
CA ALA A 45 23.88 -0.68 -15.30
C ALA A 45 23.50 0.59 -14.53
N ALA A 46 22.68 1.47 -15.13
CA ALA A 46 22.22 2.69 -14.48
C ALA A 46 21.47 2.43 -13.17
N VAL A 47 20.60 1.41 -13.14
CA VAL A 47 19.91 0.98 -11.90
C VAL A 47 20.90 0.50 -10.86
N GLY A 48 21.83 -0.38 -11.25
CA GLY A 48 22.87 -0.90 -10.36
C GLY A 48 23.71 0.20 -9.74
N ASP A 49 24.21 1.13 -10.56
CA ASP A 49 25.01 2.27 -10.12
C ASP A 49 24.24 3.22 -9.20
N ALA A 50 22.96 3.47 -9.51
CA ALA A 50 22.11 4.31 -8.67
C ALA A 50 21.89 3.69 -7.29
N LEU A 51 21.55 2.40 -7.23
CA LEU A 51 21.32 1.69 -5.96
C LEU A 51 22.61 1.54 -5.14
N CYS A 52 23.73 1.21 -5.80
CA CYS A 52 25.03 1.08 -5.14
C CYS A 52 25.59 2.42 -4.61
N SER A 53 25.15 3.55 -5.18
CA SER A 53 25.55 4.88 -4.69
C SER A 53 24.72 5.38 -3.51
N LEU A 54 23.65 4.68 -3.11
CA LEU A 54 22.93 5.00 -1.87
C LEU A 54 23.83 4.76 -0.67
N LYS A 55 23.88 5.75 0.24
CA LYS A 55 24.55 5.60 1.53
C LYS A 55 23.59 4.98 2.54
N ARG A 56 24.07 4.01 3.32
CA ARG A 56 23.29 3.41 4.41
C ARG A 56 22.91 4.47 5.44
N ARG A 57 21.65 4.47 5.86
CA ARG A 57 21.10 5.28 6.96
C ARG A 57 20.77 4.38 8.16
N GLU A 58 20.28 4.99 9.23
CA GLU A 58 19.71 4.25 10.36
C GLU A 58 18.57 3.34 9.88
N ALA A 59 18.56 2.10 10.36
CA ALA A 59 17.58 1.11 9.92
C ALA A 59 16.16 1.49 10.38
N ILE A 60 15.19 1.37 9.48
CA ILE A 60 13.78 1.52 9.85
C ILE A 60 13.29 0.16 10.37
N LEU A 61 12.88 0.16 11.64
CA LEU A 61 12.47 -1.05 12.38
C LEU A 61 10.97 -1.33 12.30
N SER A 62 10.17 -0.37 11.81
CA SER A 62 8.73 -0.57 11.62
C SER A 62 8.49 -1.74 10.65
N ARG A 63 7.45 -2.51 10.96
CA ARG A 63 7.02 -3.65 10.16
C ARG A 63 5.64 -3.35 9.59
N PRO A 64 5.32 -3.85 8.39
CA PRO A 64 3.96 -3.78 7.89
C PRO A 64 3.02 -4.51 8.86
N PRO A 65 1.80 -4.00 9.07
CA PRO A 65 0.77 -4.72 9.82
C PRO A 65 0.44 -6.05 9.12
N VAL A 66 0.04 -7.04 9.91
CA VAL A 66 -0.35 -8.35 9.38
C VAL A 66 -1.86 -8.30 9.10
N PRO A 67 -2.30 -8.52 7.86
CA PRO A 67 -3.72 -8.59 7.56
C PRO A 67 -4.34 -9.81 8.25
N GLU A 68 -5.54 -9.63 8.79
CA GLU A 68 -6.35 -10.70 9.38
C GLU A 68 -7.57 -10.96 8.51
N ALA A 69 -8.08 -12.19 8.56
CA ALA A 69 -9.33 -12.54 7.90
C ALA A 69 -10.47 -11.74 8.55
N ALA A 70 -11.24 -11.04 7.73
CA ALA A 70 -12.38 -10.27 8.19
C ALA A 70 -13.67 -11.09 8.15
N GLU A 71 -14.63 -10.69 8.97
CA GLU A 71 -15.99 -11.25 8.95
C GLU A 71 -16.73 -10.71 7.72
N ALA A 72 -17.17 -11.58 6.83
CA ALA A 72 -18.09 -11.23 5.75
C ALA A 72 -19.53 -11.11 6.30
N VAL A 73 -20.01 -9.88 6.46
CA VAL A 73 -21.32 -9.58 7.05
C VAL A 73 -22.43 -9.54 6.00
N MET A 74 -22.09 -9.12 4.78
CA MET A 74 -22.98 -9.09 3.63
C MET A 74 -22.21 -9.38 2.35
N THR A 75 -22.93 -9.64 1.26
CA THR A 75 -22.28 -9.86 -0.04
C THR A 75 -21.70 -8.54 -0.58
N PRO A 76 -20.65 -8.62 -1.43
CA PRO A 76 -20.12 -7.44 -2.13
C PRO A 76 -21.19 -6.65 -2.88
N HIS A 77 -22.16 -7.34 -3.51
CA HIS A 77 -23.26 -6.71 -4.23
C HIS A 77 -24.16 -5.89 -3.30
N GLU A 78 -24.56 -6.45 -2.16
CA GLU A 78 -25.39 -5.74 -1.16
C GLU A 78 -24.66 -4.52 -0.61
N ALA A 79 -23.37 -4.66 -0.27
CA ALA A 79 -22.57 -3.56 0.26
C ALA A 79 -22.42 -2.40 -0.72
N ILE A 80 -22.17 -2.70 -2.00
CA ILE A 80 -22.03 -1.70 -3.06
C ILE A 80 -23.36 -0.96 -3.32
N MET A 81 -24.49 -1.66 -3.19
CA MET A 81 -25.82 -1.09 -3.43
C MET A 81 -26.40 -0.37 -2.21
N ALA A 82 -25.81 -0.54 -1.02
CA ALA A 82 -26.28 0.08 0.20
C ALA A 82 -26.01 1.60 0.22
N VAL A 83 -26.84 2.33 0.95
CA VAL A 83 -26.55 3.73 1.26
C VAL A 83 -25.28 3.77 2.10
N SER A 84 -24.32 4.60 1.72
CA SER A 84 -23.02 4.66 2.40
C SER A 84 -22.58 6.07 2.74
N GLU A 85 -21.70 6.19 3.72
CA GLU A 85 -21.10 7.45 4.18
C GLU A 85 -19.58 7.37 4.21
N LYS A 86 -18.93 8.54 4.10
CA LYS A 86 -17.48 8.65 4.28
C LYS A 86 -17.18 8.63 5.77
N THR A 87 -16.43 7.62 6.21
CA THR A 87 -16.01 7.46 7.61
C THR A 87 -14.48 7.60 7.70
N PRO A 88 -13.95 8.48 8.58
CA PRO A 88 -12.52 8.50 8.88
C PRO A 88 -12.04 7.13 9.36
N VAL A 89 -10.88 6.66 8.89
CA VAL A 89 -10.37 5.30 9.20
C VAL A 89 -10.32 5.01 10.70
N ARG A 90 -9.87 5.99 11.50
CA ARG A 90 -9.84 5.91 12.98
C ARG A 90 -11.20 5.70 13.66
N LEU A 91 -12.31 5.96 12.96
CA LEU A 91 -13.70 5.81 13.47
C LEU A 91 -14.46 4.69 12.76
N SER A 92 -13.76 3.86 11.98
CA SER A 92 -14.39 2.87 11.11
C SER A 92 -14.52 1.47 11.71
N VAL A 93 -13.84 1.20 12.83
CA VAL A 93 -13.89 -0.10 13.53
C VAL A 93 -15.35 -0.49 13.83
N GLY A 94 -15.71 -1.73 13.49
CA GLY A 94 -17.04 -2.30 13.70
C GLY A 94 -18.04 -2.01 12.56
N LYS A 95 -17.80 -0.98 11.74
CA LYS A 95 -18.63 -0.67 10.56
C LYS A 95 -18.40 -1.67 9.42
N ILE A 96 -19.31 -1.68 8.46
CA ILE A 96 -19.22 -2.55 7.26
C ILE A 96 -18.68 -1.71 6.10
N LEU A 97 -17.65 -2.20 5.43
CA LEU A 97 -17.08 -1.53 4.26
C LEU A 97 -18.07 -1.55 3.09
N ALA A 98 -18.43 -0.39 2.54
CA ALA A 98 -19.36 -0.29 1.42
C ALA A 98 -18.64 -0.33 0.06
N GLU A 99 -17.43 0.22 -0.01
CA GLU A 99 -16.64 0.28 -1.23
C GLU A 99 -15.20 -0.17 -0.95
N VAL A 100 -14.60 -0.87 -1.91
CA VAL A 100 -13.23 -1.34 -1.79
C VAL A 100 -12.29 -0.13 -1.67
N SER A 101 -11.52 -0.08 -0.59
CA SER A 101 -10.52 0.97 -0.38
C SER A 101 -9.15 0.43 -0.76
N VAL A 102 -8.66 0.85 -1.92
CA VAL A 102 -7.37 0.44 -2.48
C VAL A 102 -6.51 1.67 -2.75
N THR A 103 -5.29 1.67 -2.25
CA THR A 103 -4.24 2.61 -2.69
C THR A 103 -3.47 2.00 -3.83
N CYS A 104 -3.06 2.85 -4.77
CA CYS A 104 -2.07 2.48 -5.76
C CYS A 104 -0.75 3.12 -5.36
N PRO A 105 0.23 2.37 -4.79
CA PRO A 105 0.26 0.93 -4.41
C PRO A 105 -0.24 0.64 -2.97
N PRO A 106 -0.46 -0.64 -2.56
CA PRO A 106 -0.04 -1.90 -3.19
C PRO A 106 -1.02 -2.45 -4.25
N ALA A 107 -2.08 -1.72 -4.60
CA ALA A 107 -3.13 -2.16 -5.53
C ALA A 107 -3.83 -3.47 -5.11
N VAL A 108 -3.72 -3.84 -3.83
CA VAL A 108 -4.41 -4.98 -3.21
C VAL A 108 -5.34 -4.44 -2.12
N PRO A 109 -6.61 -4.84 -2.10
CA PRO A 109 -7.54 -4.38 -1.07
C PRO A 109 -7.16 -4.92 0.30
N VAL A 110 -7.18 -4.04 1.30
CA VAL A 110 -7.09 -4.43 2.72
C VAL A 110 -8.34 -5.19 3.16
N LEU A 111 -9.49 -4.83 2.59
CA LEU A 111 -10.80 -5.42 2.84
C LEU A 111 -11.65 -5.38 1.56
N ILE A 112 -12.55 -6.34 1.42
CA ILE A 112 -13.58 -6.40 0.40
C ILE A 112 -14.87 -5.76 0.93
N CYS A 113 -15.66 -5.17 0.03
CA CYS A 113 -16.96 -4.62 0.42
C CYS A 113 -17.87 -5.71 1.00
N GLY A 114 -18.57 -5.36 2.08
CA GLY A 114 -19.40 -6.27 2.86
C GLY A 114 -18.68 -6.90 4.06
N GLU A 115 -17.37 -6.73 4.18
CA GLU A 115 -16.61 -7.16 5.35
C GLU A 115 -16.67 -6.13 6.48
N ARG A 116 -16.65 -6.64 7.73
CA ARG A 116 -16.57 -5.82 8.93
C ARG A 116 -15.14 -5.29 9.11
N ILE A 117 -15.03 -3.99 9.35
CA ILE A 117 -13.74 -3.34 9.58
C ILE A 117 -13.25 -3.67 11.00
N GLY A 118 -12.14 -4.40 11.09
CA GLY A 118 -11.46 -4.70 12.34
C GLY A 118 -10.30 -3.76 12.66
N GLU A 119 -9.75 -3.89 13.86
CA GLU A 119 -8.60 -3.11 14.34
C GLU A 119 -7.34 -3.30 13.47
N GLN A 120 -7.07 -4.53 13.01
CA GLN A 120 -5.93 -4.76 12.11
C GLN A 120 -6.14 -4.14 10.73
N SER A 121 -7.36 -4.16 10.21
CA SER A 121 -7.69 -3.51 8.94
C SER A 121 -7.45 -2.01 9.02
N VAL A 122 -7.79 -1.37 10.14
CA VAL A 122 -7.48 0.04 10.40
C VAL A 122 -5.97 0.30 10.37
N LYS A 123 -5.17 -0.52 11.05
CA LYS A 123 -3.70 -0.38 10.99
C LYS A 123 -3.15 -0.54 9.58
N CYS A 124 -3.70 -1.47 8.79
CA CYS A 124 -3.35 -1.63 7.38
C CYS A 124 -3.73 -0.40 6.55
N PHE A 125 -4.94 0.15 6.73
CA PHE A 125 -5.36 1.38 6.07
C PHE A 125 -4.42 2.54 6.38
N GLU A 126 -4.09 2.76 7.65
CA GLU A 126 -3.17 3.81 8.09
C GLU A 126 -1.75 3.60 7.51
N TYR A 127 -1.27 2.35 7.51
CA TYR A 127 0.05 2.01 6.96
C TYR A 127 0.19 2.38 5.48
N TYR A 128 -0.87 2.20 4.69
CA TYR A 128 -0.91 2.55 3.29
C TYR A 128 -1.40 3.98 3.01
N GLY A 129 -1.63 4.80 4.04
CA GLY A 129 -2.01 6.21 3.90
C GLY A 129 -3.49 6.42 3.53
N ILE A 130 -4.36 5.45 3.80
CA ILE A 130 -5.82 5.59 3.63
C ILE A 130 -6.37 6.35 4.84
N GLU A 131 -6.88 7.56 4.62
CA GLU A 131 -7.40 8.42 5.70
C GLU A 131 -8.90 8.23 5.97
N ALA A 132 -9.65 7.81 4.95
CA ALA A 132 -11.10 7.62 5.02
C ALA A 132 -11.56 6.51 4.09
N VAL A 133 -12.61 5.82 4.50
CA VAL A 133 -13.26 4.74 3.76
C VAL A 133 -14.76 5.03 3.63
N ARG A 134 -15.47 4.33 2.73
CA ARG A 134 -16.94 4.37 2.73
C ARG A 134 -17.50 3.18 3.48
N THR A 135 -18.42 3.46 4.38
CA THR A 135 -19.10 2.45 5.21
C THR A 135 -20.59 2.48 4.96
N VAL A 136 -21.24 1.31 5.07
CA VAL A 136 -22.69 1.19 4.98
C VAL A 136 -23.32 2.05 6.10
N LYS A 137 -24.33 2.86 5.75
CA LYS A 137 -25.16 3.58 6.72
C LYS A 137 -26.14 2.60 7.34
N GLU A 138 -26.30 2.71 8.65
CA GLU A 138 -27.40 2.07 9.39
C GLU A 138 -28.76 2.59 8.92
#